data_AF-A0A3N4J388-F1
#
_entry.id   AF-A0A3N4J388-F1
#
_cell.length_a   1.000
_cell.length_b   1.000
_cell.length_c   1.000
_cell.angle_alpha   90.00
_cell.angle_beta   90.00
_cell.angle_gamma   90.00
#
_symmetry.space_group_name_H-M   'P 1'
#
loop_
_entity.id
_entity.type
_entity.pdbx_description
1 polymer ?
#
loop_
_entity_poly.entity_id
_entity_poly.type
_entity_poly.pdbx_seq_one_letter_code
_entity_poly.pdbx_strand_id
1 'polypeptide(L)'
;MPPKNRKTDSILGPKGGGNWGQPTARLGHKKASRVVNGVQRPARYPAGRLAMAEIVKHRRDGGYLVPKAPFYRLCQEIVAVLPLQQRLRWQRSAVECLQVAAEEFLVMNMAAGALGAAHAGRVTLMVTDLKLVDDVMNVMAG
;
A
#
# COMPACT_ATOMS: atom_id res chain seq x y z
N MET A 1 28.35 4.47 -51.71
CA MET A 1 28.83 4.23 -50.33
C MET A 1 27.86 4.91 -49.36
N PRO A 2 27.12 4.18 -48.50
CA PRO A 2 26.25 4.83 -47.51
C PRO A 2 27.06 5.28 -46.27
N PRO A 3 26.75 6.43 -45.66
CA PRO A 3 27.53 6.96 -44.53
C PRO A 3 27.21 6.25 -43.20
N LYS A 4 28.24 6.21 -42.34
CA LYS A 4 28.28 5.50 -41.06
C LYS A 4 27.35 6.12 -40.00
N ASN A 5 26.63 5.21 -39.35
CA ASN A 5 25.83 5.32 -38.14
C ASN A 5 26.48 6.18 -37.03
N ARG A 6 25.90 7.34 -36.67
CA ARG A 6 26.30 8.14 -35.51
C ARG A 6 25.21 8.05 -34.43
N LYS A 7 25.19 6.95 -33.68
CA LYS A 7 24.50 6.88 -32.39
C LYS A 7 25.46 7.44 -31.35
N THR A 8 25.20 8.64 -30.84
CA THR A 8 25.49 9.13 -29.47
C THR A 8 25.42 10.66 -29.49
N ASP A 9 24.29 11.22 -29.08
CA ASP A 9 24.22 12.60 -28.52
C ASP A 9 22.98 12.64 -27.62
N SER A 10 23.09 12.03 -26.44
CA SER A 10 22.16 12.26 -25.34
C SER A 10 22.96 12.73 -24.12
N ILE A 11 22.65 13.93 -23.64
CA ILE A 11 23.28 14.65 -22.51
C ILE A 11 23.26 13.88 -21.18
N LEU A 12 22.50 12.79 -21.07
CA LEU A 12 22.62 11.83 -19.98
C LEU A 12 23.40 10.61 -20.46
N GLY A 13 24.52 10.33 -19.79
CA GLY A 13 25.34 9.13 -19.96
C GLY A 13 24.56 7.81 -19.77
N PRO A 14 25.25 6.67 -19.87
CA PRO A 14 24.62 5.37 -20.09
C PRO A 14 23.72 5.00 -18.91
N LYS A 15 22.41 5.14 -19.09
CA LYS A 15 21.40 4.67 -18.15
C LYS A 15 21.48 3.16 -18.06
N GLY A 16 22.06 2.68 -16.96
CA GLY A 16 21.95 1.30 -16.53
C GLY A 16 20.49 0.92 -16.30
N GLY A 17 20.15 -0.31 -16.73
CA GLY A 17 19.07 -1.12 -16.17
C GLY A 17 17.66 -0.54 -16.21
N GLY A 18 17.03 -0.54 -17.38
CA GLY A 18 15.60 -0.22 -17.48
C GLY A 18 15.00 -0.71 -18.79
N ASN A 19 14.62 -1.99 -18.85
CA ASN A 19 13.80 -2.50 -19.94
C ASN A 19 12.36 -1.96 -19.81
N TRP A 20 12.17 -0.70 -20.18
CA TRP A 20 10.86 -0.12 -20.48
C TRP A 20 10.66 -0.06 -22.01
N GLY A 21 10.84 -1.21 -22.66
CA GLY A 21 10.48 -1.40 -24.07
C GLY A 21 8.96 -1.54 -24.25
N GLN A 22 8.46 -1.05 -25.38
CA GLN A 22 7.06 -1.16 -25.82
C GLN A 22 6.64 -2.64 -25.93
N PRO A 23 5.39 -3.01 -25.58
CA PRO A 23 4.96 -4.40 -25.66
C PRO A 23 4.78 -4.81 -27.13
N THR A 24 5.78 -5.47 -27.71
CA THR A 24 5.59 -6.14 -29.00
C THR A 24 4.74 -7.38 -28.77
N ALA A 25 3.55 -7.39 -29.35
CA ALA A 25 2.62 -8.51 -29.32
C ALA A 25 3.31 -9.83 -29.72
N ARG A 26 3.38 -10.77 -28.78
CA ARG A 26 3.47 -12.21 -29.10
C ARG A 26 2.48 -12.97 -28.23
N LEU A 27 1.41 -13.38 -28.91
CA LEU A 27 0.57 -14.55 -28.73
C LEU A 27 0.89 -15.42 -27.51
N GLY A 28 -0.17 -15.66 -26.75
CA GLY A 28 -0.25 -16.43 -25.51
C GLY A 28 0.70 -17.62 -25.41
N HIS A 29 1.65 -17.51 -24.49
CA HIS A 29 2.27 -18.67 -23.87
C HIS A 29 1.48 -18.94 -22.57
N LYS A 30 0.57 -19.91 -22.60
CA LYS A 30 -0.05 -20.43 -21.37
C LYS A 30 1.11 -20.95 -20.51
N LYS A 31 1.39 -20.29 -19.37
CA LYS A 31 2.43 -20.76 -18.44
C LYS A 31 2.11 -22.20 -18.05
N ALA A 32 2.95 -23.13 -18.47
CA ALA A 32 2.84 -24.53 -18.08
C ALA A 32 2.87 -24.62 -16.54
N SER A 33 1.87 -25.27 -15.97
CA SER A 33 1.84 -25.65 -14.56
C SER A 33 3.09 -26.48 -14.22
N ARG A 34 3.83 -26.13 -13.18
CA ARG A 34 4.91 -26.98 -12.67
C ARG A 34 4.29 -28.23 -12.04
N VAL A 35 4.44 -29.37 -12.71
CA VAL A 35 4.16 -30.69 -12.12
C VAL A 35 5.40 -31.10 -11.33
N VAL A 36 5.24 -31.30 -10.03
CA VAL A 36 6.29 -31.85 -9.14
C VAL A 36 5.67 -33.06 -8.45
N ASN A 37 6.28 -34.24 -8.60
CA ASN A 37 5.77 -35.53 -8.09
C ASN A 37 4.32 -35.83 -8.50
N GLY A 38 3.96 -35.63 -9.77
CA GLY A 38 2.62 -35.92 -10.29
C GLY A 38 1.52 -34.95 -9.84
N VAL A 39 1.80 -34.01 -8.94
CA VAL A 39 0.85 -33.01 -8.46
C VAL A 39 1.04 -31.71 -9.23
N GLN A 40 -0.01 -31.26 -9.90
CA GLN A 40 -0.05 -30.00 -10.64
C GLN A 40 -0.19 -28.85 -9.62
N ARG A 41 0.88 -28.08 -9.43
CA ARG A 41 0.83 -26.95 -8.49
C ARG A 41 -0.03 -25.83 -9.07
N PRO A 42 -0.92 -25.20 -8.28
CA PRO A 42 -1.70 -24.06 -8.74
C PRO A 42 -0.77 -22.94 -9.20
N ALA A 43 -1.15 -22.28 -10.30
CA ALA A 43 -0.37 -21.20 -10.87
C ALA A 43 -0.29 -20.03 -9.87
N ARG A 44 0.93 -19.55 -9.58
CA ARG A 44 1.13 -18.36 -8.75
C ARG A 44 0.84 -17.10 -9.56
N TYR A 45 0.11 -16.16 -8.96
CA TYR A 45 -0.03 -14.83 -9.53
C TYR A 45 1.33 -14.11 -9.56
N PRO A 46 1.62 -13.31 -10.62
CA PRO A 46 2.83 -12.49 -10.63
C PRO A 46 2.84 -11.50 -9.46
N ALA A 47 4.04 -11.20 -8.97
CA ALA A 47 4.23 -10.24 -7.89
C ALA A 47 3.55 -8.91 -8.24
N GLY A 48 2.90 -8.29 -7.24
CA GLY A 48 2.14 -7.05 -7.41
C GLY A 48 0.73 -7.22 -7.98
N ARG A 49 0.39 -8.30 -8.69
CA ARG A 49 -0.97 -8.47 -9.24
C ARG A 49 -2.04 -8.55 -8.15
N LEU A 50 -1.80 -9.33 -7.11
CA LEU A 50 -2.76 -9.47 -6.00
C LEU A 50 -2.89 -8.16 -5.23
N ALA A 51 -1.77 -7.50 -4.91
CA ALA A 51 -1.77 -6.21 -4.24
C ALA A 51 -2.53 -5.13 -5.03
N MET A 52 -2.37 -5.08 -6.36
CA MET A 52 -3.15 -4.15 -7.19
C MET A 52 -4.64 -4.48 -7.18
N ALA A 53 -5.01 -5.75 -7.23
CA ALA A 53 -6.41 -6.16 -7.15
C ALA A 53 -7.04 -5.81 -5.79
N GLU A 54 -6.30 -6.00 -4.69
CA GLU A 54 -6.69 -5.61 -3.34
C GLU A 54 -6.87 -4.10 -3.21
N ILE A 55 -5.94 -3.29 -3.73
CA ILE A 55 -6.05 -1.82 -3.72
C ILE A 55 -7.30 -1.37 -4.48
N VAL A 56 -7.56 -1.92 -5.66
CA VAL A 56 -8.75 -1.56 -6.45
C VAL A 56 -10.02 -1.97 -5.71
N LYS A 57 -10.04 -3.17 -5.11
CA LYS A 57 -11.17 -3.65 -4.31
C LYS A 57 -11.44 -2.73 -3.12
N HIS A 58 -10.45 -2.46 -2.28
CA HIS A 58 -10.61 -1.66 -1.06
C HIS A 58 -10.89 -0.18 -1.33
N ARG A 59 -10.48 0.36 -2.48
CA ARG A 59 -10.88 1.72 -2.89
C ARG A 59 -12.31 1.79 -3.38
N ARG A 60 -12.84 0.69 -3.94
CA ARG A 60 -14.22 0.60 -4.41
C ARG A 60 -15.18 0.28 -3.28
N ASP A 61 -14.79 -0.64 -2.42
CA ASP A 61 -15.59 -1.12 -1.30
C ASP A 61 -15.37 -0.18 -0.09
N GLY A 62 -16.41 0.53 0.35
CA GLY A 62 -16.34 1.46 1.50
C GLY A 62 -16.66 0.81 2.85
N GLY A 63 -16.30 -0.46 3.05
CA GLY A 63 -16.55 -1.19 4.30
C GLY A 63 -15.45 -0.97 5.34
N TYR A 64 -15.72 -1.35 6.60
CA TYR A 64 -14.71 -1.37 7.66
C TYR A 64 -13.56 -2.31 7.32
N LEU A 65 -12.33 -1.82 7.44
CA LEU A 65 -11.12 -2.61 7.23
C LEU A 65 -10.70 -3.36 8.50
N VAL A 66 -10.96 -2.78 9.68
CA VAL A 66 -10.71 -3.42 10.98
C VAL A 66 -11.97 -4.15 11.44
N PRO A 67 -11.87 -5.40 11.94
CA PRO A 67 -13.05 -6.07 12.48
C PRO A 67 -13.61 -5.33 13.70
N LYS A 68 -14.95 -5.16 13.76
CA LYS A 68 -15.61 -4.36 14.81
C LYS A 68 -15.37 -4.85 16.24
N ALA A 69 -15.36 -6.17 16.45
CA ALA A 69 -15.21 -6.77 17.78
C ALA A 69 -13.83 -6.47 18.43
N PRO A 70 -12.68 -6.70 17.78
CA PRO A 70 -11.39 -6.32 18.34
C PRO A 70 -11.23 -4.79 18.49
N PHE A 71 -11.76 -3.99 17.56
CA PHE A 71 -11.74 -2.53 17.71
C PHE A 71 -12.48 -2.09 18.97
N TYR A 72 -13.67 -2.64 19.23
CA TYR A 72 -14.41 -2.37 20.45
C TYR A 72 -13.66 -2.77 21.73
N ARG A 73 -12.99 -3.93 21.73
CA ARG A 73 -12.15 -4.36 22.87
C ARG A 73 -11.01 -3.38 23.12
N LEU A 74 -10.36 -2.91 22.06
CA LEU A 74 -9.30 -1.89 22.16
C LEU A 74 -9.85 -0.58 22.75
N CYS A 75 -11.02 -0.12 22.32
CA CYS A 75 -11.65 1.07 22.90
C CYS A 75 -11.92 0.90 24.40
N GLN A 76 -12.38 -0.28 24.83
CA GLN A 76 -12.58 -0.57 26.25
C GLN A 76 -11.28 -0.59 27.04
N GLU A 77 -10.21 -1.17 26.48
CA GLU A 77 -8.89 -1.21 27.09
C GLU A 77 -8.33 0.20 27.31
N ILE A 78 -8.41 1.07 26.29
CA ILE A 78 -7.97 2.46 26.38
C ILE A 78 -8.74 3.21 27.48
N VAL A 79 -10.07 3.08 27.51
CA VAL A 79 -10.90 3.74 28.54
C VAL A 79 -10.59 3.23 29.94
N ALA A 80 -10.23 1.95 30.08
CA ALA A 80 -9.85 1.38 31.38
C ALA A 80 -8.51 1.93 31.91
N VAL A 81 -7.59 2.34 31.04
CA VAL A 81 -6.30 2.94 31.42
C VAL A 81 -6.43 4.43 31.77
N LEU A 82 -7.46 5.11 31.27
CA LEU A 82 -7.67 6.53 31.54
C LEU A 82 -8.13 6.77 32.99
N PRO A 83 -7.68 7.86 33.64
CA PRO A 83 -8.07 8.22 35.01
C PRO A 83 -9.48 8.83 35.05
N LEU A 84 -10.49 8.07 34.63
CA LEU A 84 -11.88 8.48 34.64
C LEU A 84 -12.53 8.05 35.96
N GLN A 85 -13.18 9.01 36.64
CA GLN A 85 -13.81 8.74 37.94
C GLN A 85 -15.08 7.89 37.84
N GLN A 86 -15.63 7.68 36.64
CA GLN A 86 -16.89 6.96 36.43
C GLN A 86 -16.74 5.88 35.36
N ARG A 87 -17.52 4.81 35.49
CA ARG A 87 -17.62 3.76 34.48
C ARG A 87 -18.35 4.29 33.25
N LEU A 88 -17.62 4.41 32.14
CA LEU A 88 -18.18 4.86 30.87
C LEU A 88 -19.09 3.78 30.24
N ARG A 89 -20.22 4.19 29.68
CA ARG A 89 -21.08 3.32 28.85
C ARG A 89 -20.93 3.73 27.39
N TRP A 90 -20.80 2.75 26.50
CA TRP A 90 -20.63 2.98 25.07
C TRP A 90 -21.97 3.02 24.34
N GLN A 91 -22.18 4.09 23.58
CA GLN A 91 -23.20 4.10 22.54
C GLN A 91 -22.64 3.39 21.29
N ARG A 92 -23.46 2.57 20.63
CA ARG A 92 -23.04 1.84 19.42
C ARG A 92 -22.53 2.77 18.32
N SER A 93 -23.27 3.84 18.02
CA SER A 93 -22.90 4.81 16.99
C SER A 93 -21.62 5.58 17.35
N ALA A 94 -21.34 5.80 18.63
CA ALA A 94 -20.09 6.44 19.07
C ALA A 94 -18.88 5.56 18.73
N VAL A 95 -18.96 4.26 19.01
CA VAL A 95 -17.89 3.31 18.65
C VAL A 95 -17.71 3.23 17.14
N GLU A 96 -18.81 3.19 16.38
CA GLU A 96 -18.75 3.17 14.92
C GLU A 96 -18.12 4.46 14.36
N CYS A 97 -18.46 5.63 14.91
CA CYS A 97 -17.86 6.91 14.53
C CYS A 97 -16.36 6.95 14.84
N LEU A 98 -15.94 6.50 16.02
CA LEU A 98 -14.52 6.39 16.37
C LEU A 98 -13.78 5.46 15.41
N GLN A 99 -14.41 4.36 14.99
CA GLN A 99 -13.81 3.44 14.05
C GLN A 99 -13.61 4.08 12.68
N VAL A 100 -14.63 4.76 12.15
CA VAL A 100 -14.52 5.49 10.87
C VAL A 100 -13.41 6.53 10.94
N ALA A 101 -13.36 7.31 12.02
CA ALA A 101 -12.33 8.35 12.20
C ALA A 101 -10.92 7.74 12.29
N ALA A 102 -10.76 6.65 13.02
CA ALA A 102 -9.47 5.98 13.17
C ALA A 102 -8.98 5.35 11.85
N GLU A 103 -9.87 4.68 11.11
CA GLU A 103 -9.52 4.10 9.81
C GLU A 103 -9.19 5.17 8.77
N GLU A 104 -9.95 6.27 8.72
CA GLU A 104 -9.65 7.40 7.83
C GLU A 104 -8.30 8.04 8.15
N PHE A 105 -7.99 8.24 9.43
CA PHE A 105 -6.70 8.76 9.86
C PHE A 105 -5.54 7.86 9.39
N LEU A 106 -5.67 6.53 9.54
CA LEU A 106 -4.66 5.59 9.10
C LEU A 106 -4.52 5.56 7.57
N VAL A 107 -5.62 5.60 6.82
CA VAL A 107 -5.60 5.63 5.35
C VAL A 107 -4.92 6.91 4.85
N MET A 108 -5.25 8.06 5.43
CA MET A 108 -4.63 9.34 5.10
C MET A 108 -3.13 9.33 5.38
N ASN A 109 -2.71 8.85 6.56
CA ASN A 109 -1.30 8.78 6.93
C ASN A 109 -0.52 7.80 6.01
N MET A 110 -1.09 6.63 5.71
CA MET A 110 -0.48 5.68 4.76
C MET A 110 -0.39 6.23 3.33
N ALA A 111 -1.39 7.00 2.87
CA ALA A 111 -1.36 7.64 1.56
C ALA A 111 -0.25 8.71 1.47
N ALA A 112 -0.11 9.55 2.50
CA ALA A 112 0.96 10.52 2.60
C ALA A 112 2.34 9.84 2.69
N GLY A 113 2.46 8.78 3.49
CA GLY A 113 3.68 7.98 3.58
C GLY A 113 4.05 7.34 2.24
N ALA A 114 3.06 6.93 1.43
CA ALA A 114 3.32 6.33 0.12
C ALA A 114 3.91 7.36 -0.87
N LEU A 115 3.51 8.62 -0.76
CA LEU A 115 4.15 9.72 -1.49
C LEU A 115 5.59 9.93 -1.03
N GLY A 116 5.85 9.86 0.29
CA GLY A 116 7.21 9.91 0.84
C GLY A 116 8.11 8.77 0.34
N ALA A 117 7.59 7.54 0.32
CA ALA A 117 8.29 6.39 -0.24
C ALA A 117 8.60 6.58 -1.73
N ALA A 118 7.63 7.07 -2.52
CA ALA A 118 7.81 7.36 -3.94
C ALA A 118 8.82 8.48 -4.18
N HIS A 119 8.83 9.52 -3.35
CA HIS A 119 9.81 10.59 -3.38
C HIS A 119 11.24 10.05 -3.17
N ALA A 120 11.40 9.06 -2.29
CA ALA A 120 12.66 8.34 -2.07
C ALA A 120 12.98 7.26 -3.14
N GLY A 121 12.19 7.15 -4.22
CA GLY A 121 12.38 6.17 -5.29
C GLY A 121 12.02 4.73 -4.93
N ARG A 122 11.26 4.53 -3.83
CA ARG A 122 10.81 3.22 -3.34
C ARG A 122 9.32 3.01 -3.63
N VAL A 123 8.92 1.74 -3.69
CA VAL A 123 7.50 1.32 -3.77
C VAL A 123 7.02 0.72 -2.45
N THR A 124 7.94 0.31 -1.59
CA THR A 124 7.65 -0.27 -0.27
C THR A 124 7.66 0.81 0.80
N LEU A 125 6.53 0.94 1.50
CA LEU A 125 6.40 1.78 2.69
C LEU A 125 7.32 1.31 3.82
N MET A 126 7.95 2.26 4.48
CA MET A 126 8.81 2.04 5.64
C MET A 126 8.37 2.93 6.82
N VAL A 127 8.78 2.56 8.04
CA VAL A 127 8.49 3.33 9.25
C VAL A 127 9.06 4.76 9.15
N THR A 128 10.18 4.95 8.44
CA THR A 128 10.75 6.27 8.17
C THR A 128 9.81 7.17 7.39
N ASP A 129 9.00 6.60 6.48
CA ASP A 129 8.06 7.37 5.66
C ASP A 129 6.87 7.86 6.50
N LEU A 130 6.41 7.03 7.45
CA LEU A 130 5.33 7.40 8.37
C LEU A 130 5.79 8.42 9.43
N LYS A 131 6.99 8.24 9.99
CA LYS A 131 7.59 9.20 10.93
C LYS A 131 7.70 10.59 10.31
N LEU A 132 8.14 10.66 9.04
CA LEU A 132 8.19 11.91 8.31
C LEU A 132 6.81 12.58 8.22
N VAL A 133 5.75 11.82 7.97
CA VAL A 133 4.39 12.37 7.94
C VAL A 133 3.99 12.91 9.31
N ASP A 134 4.23 12.15 10.38
CA ASP A 134 3.91 12.58 11.75
C ASP A 134 4.69 13.85 12.13
N ASP A 135 5.98 13.93 11.80
CA ASP A 135 6.82 15.10 12.05
C ASP A 135 6.28 16.34 11.33
N VAL A 136 5.91 16.20 10.05
CA VAL A 136 5.34 17.29 9.26
C VAL A 136 3.97 17.72 9.80
N MET A 137 3.11 16.77 10.15
CA MET A 137 1.78 17.06 10.69
C MET A 137 1.87 17.76 12.06
N ASN A 138 2.80 17.35 12.92
CA ASN A 138 3.02 18.00 14.22
C ASN A 138 3.51 19.45 14.07
N VAL A 139 4.35 19.74 13.06
CA VAL A 139 4.78 21.12 12.76
C VAL A 139 3.63 21.97 12.23
N MET A 140 2.69 21.39 11.47
CA MET A 140 1.54 22.14 10.95
C MET A 140 0.41 22.33 11.97
N ALA A 141 0.33 21.48 13.00
CA ALA A 141 -0.70 21.52 14.03
C ALA A 141 -0.31 22.33 15.29
N GLY A 142 0.97 22.71 15.42
CA GLY A 142 1.48 23.61 16.47
C GLY A 142 1.49 25.07 16.02
#